data_AF-A0A1B9AIF9-F1
#
_entry.id   AF-A0A1B9AIF9-F1
#
_cell.length_a   1.000
_cell.length_b   1.000
_cell.length_c   1.000
_cell.angle_alpha   90.00
_cell.angle_beta   90.00
_cell.angle_gamma   90.00
#
_symmetry.space_group_name_H-M   'P 1'
#
loop_
_entity.id
_entity.type
_entity.pdbx_description
1 polymer ?
#
loop_
_entity_poly.entity_id
_entity_poly.type
_entity_poly.pdbx_seq_one_letter_code
_entity_poly.pdbx_strand_id
1 'polypeptide(L)'
;MVFNIKNSTERCTSTFPDTPGRIATDTSQKLGIRFGETIKLYAERNDLQITDLTFIPLTIAAWCRYLLGVNDAGKKMNISPDPILEDLQQYLHGIEFGQPESVSNHLQPILSNERIFGVDLYEVGLGNTIEEFFKQLIGGPGAVRETLHEQIQKHENKVAY
;
A
#
# COMPACT_ATOMS: atom_id res chain seq x y z
N MET A 1 15.16 10.71 17.83
CA MET A 1 13.85 10.48 18.48
C MET A 1 13.52 9.01 18.29
N VAL A 2 13.79 8.17 19.30
CA VAL A 2 13.57 6.72 19.18
C VAL A 2 12.07 6.48 19.37
N PHE A 3 11.35 6.20 18.29
CA PHE A 3 9.97 5.73 18.38
C PHE A 3 9.98 4.41 19.16
N ASN A 4 9.50 4.43 20.40
CA ASN A 4 9.42 3.24 21.23
C ASN A 4 8.24 2.38 20.72
N ILE A 5 8.54 1.47 19.80
CA ILE A 5 7.56 0.63 19.09
C ILE A 5 6.62 -0.12 20.06
N LYS A 6 7.11 -0.48 21.26
CA LYS A 6 6.33 -1.18 22.30
C LYS A 6 5.11 -0.39 22.79
N ASN A 7 5.22 0.92 22.97
CA ASN A 7 4.09 1.74 23.45
C ASN A 7 2.99 1.94 22.39
N SER A 8 3.33 1.77 21.10
CA SER A 8 2.40 1.92 19.98
C SER A 8 1.50 0.70 19.83
N THR A 9 2.04 -0.51 19.98
CA THR A 9 1.28 -1.77 19.87
C THR A 9 0.23 -1.93 20.97
N GLU A 10 0.56 -1.55 22.20
CA GLU A 10 -0.37 -1.63 23.34
C GLU A 10 -1.59 -0.71 23.18
N ARG A 11 -1.42 0.42 22.47
CA ARG A 11 -2.49 1.39 22.22
C ARG A 11 -3.46 0.90 21.14
N CYS A 12 -2.99 0.12 20.17
CA CYS A 12 -3.83 -0.52 19.16
C CYS A 12 -4.74 -1.63 19.74
N THR A 13 -4.36 -2.22 20.88
CA THR A 13 -5.14 -3.25 21.60
C THR A 13 -6.07 -2.68 22.68
N SER A 14 -6.23 -1.35 22.74
CA SER A 14 -7.02 -0.64 23.74
C SER A 14 -8.52 -0.99 23.67
N THR A 15 -9.22 -0.90 24.80
CA THR A 15 -10.66 -1.17 24.99
C THR A 15 -11.60 -0.22 24.24
N PHE A 16 -11.07 0.85 23.63
CA PHE A 16 -11.72 1.64 22.59
C PHE A 16 -10.97 1.44 21.26
N PRO A 17 -11.16 0.30 20.58
CA PRO A 17 -10.47 0.02 19.35
C PRO A 17 -11.00 0.96 18.26
N ASP A 18 -10.08 1.71 17.67
CA ASP A 18 -10.37 2.50 16.48
C ASP A 18 -10.82 1.58 15.34
N THR A 19 -11.84 2.00 14.59
CA THR A 19 -12.28 1.20 13.45
C THR A 19 -11.30 1.33 12.28
N PRO A 20 -10.97 0.22 11.59
CA PRO A 20 -10.13 0.28 10.38
C PRO A 20 -10.66 1.27 9.34
N GLY A 21 -11.99 1.37 9.21
CA GLY A 21 -12.65 2.32 8.31
C GLY A 21 -12.30 3.78 8.62
N ARG A 22 -12.33 4.20 9.90
CA ARG A 22 -11.98 5.57 10.31
C ARG A 22 -10.51 5.89 10.00
N ILE A 23 -9.61 4.91 10.12
CA ILE A 23 -8.19 5.07 9.79
C ILE A 23 -8.01 5.26 8.28
N ALA A 24 -8.77 4.51 7.48
CA ALA A 24 -8.74 4.49 6.02
C ALA A 24 -9.41 5.69 5.32
N THR A 25 -10.21 6.49 6.04
CA THR A 25 -10.75 7.76 5.52
C THR A 25 -9.63 8.71 5.08
N ASP A 26 -9.81 9.44 3.97
CA ASP A 26 -8.84 10.43 3.45
C ASP A 26 -7.42 9.87 3.27
N THR A 27 -7.28 8.62 2.84
CA THR A 27 -5.96 7.98 2.69
C THR A 27 -5.12 8.68 1.63
N SER A 28 -5.72 9.20 0.54
CA SER A 28 -5.02 9.98 -0.49
C SER A 28 -4.30 11.20 0.09
N GLN A 29 -4.85 11.80 1.15
CA GLN A 29 -4.29 12.97 1.83
C GLN A 29 -3.21 12.59 2.85
N LYS A 30 -3.15 11.31 3.25
CA LYS A 30 -2.25 10.82 4.30
C LYS A 30 -0.98 10.18 3.74
N LEU A 31 -1.03 9.57 2.55
CA LEU A 31 0.09 8.77 2.02
C LEU A 31 1.35 9.61 1.78
N GLY A 32 1.24 10.76 1.12
CA GLY A 32 2.36 11.68 0.93
C GLY A 32 2.98 12.14 2.25
N ILE A 33 2.15 12.48 3.24
CA ILE A 33 2.63 12.92 4.57
C ILE A 33 3.30 11.78 5.34
N ARG A 34 2.76 10.55 5.24
CA ARG A 34 3.26 9.38 6.00
C ARG A 34 4.51 8.76 5.40
N PHE A 35 4.62 8.74 4.08
CA PHE A 35 5.65 7.98 3.36
C PHE A 35 6.45 8.81 2.37
N GLY A 36 5.90 9.91 1.84
CA GLY A 36 6.52 10.70 0.77
C GLY A 36 7.92 11.21 1.12
N GLU A 37 8.11 11.78 2.32
CA GLU A 37 9.44 12.23 2.77
C GLU A 37 10.44 11.08 2.90
N THR A 38 10.00 9.90 3.35
CA THR A 38 10.89 8.73 3.42
C THR A 38 11.29 8.24 2.04
N ILE A 39 10.34 8.19 1.10
CA ILE A 39 10.59 7.80 -0.30
C ILE A 39 11.60 8.75 -0.94
N LYS A 40 11.39 10.07 -0.80
CA LYS A 40 12.31 11.10 -1.29
C LYS A 40 13.72 10.94 -0.73
N LEU A 41 13.83 10.76 0.59
CA LEU A 41 15.13 10.57 1.25
C LEU A 41 15.89 9.35 0.72
N TYR A 42 15.19 8.24 0.43
CA TYR A 42 15.83 7.05 -0.16
C TYR A 42 16.20 7.25 -1.63
N ALA A 43 15.46 8.08 -2.38
CA ALA A 43 15.77 8.38 -3.77
C ALA A 43 16.96 9.36 -3.92
N GLU A 44 17.12 10.31 -3.00
CA GLU A 44 18.16 11.35 -3.07
C GLU A 44 19.52 10.89 -2.51
N ARG A 45 19.51 9.91 -1.59
CA ARG A 45 20.71 9.47 -0.87
C ARG A 45 21.40 8.32 -1.58
N ASN A 46 22.64 8.54 -2.00
CA ASN A 46 23.49 7.52 -2.63
C ASN A 46 23.85 6.33 -1.72
N ASP A 47 23.75 6.51 -0.39
CA ASP A 47 24.04 5.47 0.60
C ASP A 47 22.82 4.63 0.99
N LEU A 48 21.64 4.94 0.43
CA LEU A 48 20.41 4.17 0.60
C LEU A 48 20.00 3.55 -0.73
N GLN A 49 19.32 2.40 -0.67
CA GLN A 49 18.75 1.75 -1.85
C GLN A 49 17.25 1.77 -1.74
N ILE A 50 16.55 2.33 -2.73
CA ILE A 50 15.08 2.39 -2.73
C ILE A 50 14.46 0.98 -2.65
N THR A 51 15.17 -0.04 -3.14
CA THR A 51 14.80 -1.46 -3.09
C THR A 51 14.83 -2.06 -1.68
N ASP A 52 15.42 -1.38 -0.70
CA ASP A 52 15.34 -1.79 0.71
C ASP A 52 13.98 -1.47 1.34
N LEU A 53 13.18 -0.60 0.71
CA LEU A 53 11.81 -0.32 1.15
C LEU A 53 10.90 -1.50 0.77
N THR A 54 10.63 -2.41 1.71
CA THR A 54 9.70 -3.52 1.47
C THR A 54 8.25 -3.17 1.84
N PHE A 55 8.03 -2.61 3.04
CA PHE A 55 6.67 -2.46 3.58
C PHE A 55 5.96 -1.18 3.12
N ILE A 56 6.69 -0.13 2.72
CA ILE A 56 6.09 1.06 2.12
C ILE A 56 5.41 0.73 0.79
N PRO A 57 6.08 0.12 -0.21
CA PRO A 57 5.43 -0.25 -1.46
C PRO A 57 4.30 -1.27 -1.24
N LEU A 58 4.46 -2.24 -0.34
CA LEU A 58 3.38 -3.17 0.02
C LEU A 58 2.15 -2.44 0.59
N THR A 59 2.36 -1.41 1.42
CA THR A 59 1.26 -0.61 1.99
C THR A 59 0.54 0.18 0.90
N ILE A 60 1.26 0.76 -0.05
CA ILE A 60 0.66 1.49 -1.18
C ILE A 60 -0.13 0.54 -2.08
N ALA A 61 0.41 -0.66 -2.35
CA ALA A 61 -0.30 -1.71 -3.08
C ALA A 61 -1.58 -2.16 -2.35
N ALA A 62 -1.51 -2.32 -1.02
CA ALA A 62 -2.68 -2.67 -0.19
C ALA A 62 -3.75 -1.58 -0.20
N TRP A 63 -3.37 -0.30 -0.23
CA TRP A 63 -4.32 0.80 -0.40
C TRP A 63 -4.98 0.76 -1.78
N CYS A 64 -4.22 0.56 -2.86
CA CYS A 64 -4.80 0.39 -4.19
C CYS A 64 -5.77 -0.80 -4.21
N ARG A 65 -5.40 -1.91 -3.57
CA ARG A 65 -6.24 -3.11 -3.45
C ARG A 65 -7.53 -2.83 -2.68
N TYR A 66 -7.46 -2.00 -1.64
CA TYR A 66 -8.61 -1.58 -0.86
C TYR A 66 -9.62 -0.81 -1.72
N LEU A 67 -9.15 0.08 -2.61
CA LEU A 67 -10.01 0.88 -3.50
C LEU A 67 -10.92 0.04 -4.42
N LEU A 68 -10.59 -1.23 -4.68
CA LEU A 68 -11.43 -2.17 -5.43
C LEU A 68 -12.78 -2.48 -4.75
N GLY A 69 -12.96 -2.16 -3.46
CA GLY A 69 -14.25 -2.39 -2.81
C GLY A 69 -14.58 -3.87 -2.58
N VAL A 70 -13.57 -4.74 -2.53
CA VAL A 70 -13.74 -6.18 -2.27
C VAL A 70 -12.82 -6.63 -1.14
N ASN A 71 -13.34 -7.39 -0.20
CA ASN A 71 -12.54 -7.91 0.91
C ASN A 71 -11.69 -9.12 0.48
N ASP A 72 -10.91 -9.66 1.43
CA ASP A 72 -10.01 -10.79 1.19
C ASP A 72 -10.75 -12.12 0.93
N ALA A 73 -12.07 -12.17 1.12
CA ALA A 73 -12.90 -13.31 0.73
C ALA A 73 -13.56 -13.12 -0.66
N GLY A 74 -13.23 -12.04 -1.37
CA GLY A 74 -13.83 -11.68 -2.66
C GLY A 74 -15.25 -11.12 -2.57
N LYS A 75 -15.72 -10.73 -1.37
CA LYS A 75 -17.05 -10.13 -1.19
C LYS A 75 -16.97 -8.61 -1.25
N LYS A 76 -18.01 -7.98 -1.80
CA LYS A 76 -18.14 -6.51 -1.80
C LYS A 76 -18.03 -5.94 -0.38
N MET A 77 -17.34 -4.81 -0.27
CA MET A 77 -17.03 -4.12 0.97
C MET A 77 -17.17 -2.61 0.75
N ASN A 78 -17.69 -1.91 1.75
CA ASN A 78 -17.79 -0.46 1.70
C ASN A 78 -16.41 0.19 1.89
N ILE A 79 -16.16 1.24 1.11
CA ILE A 79 -14.93 2.01 1.17
C ILE A 79 -15.17 3.31 1.94
N SER A 80 -14.21 3.62 2.79
CA SER A 80 -14.17 4.89 3.52
C SER A 80 -14.12 6.07 2.56
N PRO A 81 -14.76 7.20 2.89
CA PRO A 81 -14.73 8.38 2.05
C PRO A 81 -13.30 8.89 1.87
N ASP A 82 -13.04 9.41 0.67
CA ASP A 82 -11.78 10.06 0.29
C ASP A 82 -12.11 11.18 -0.72
N PRO A 83 -11.46 12.36 -0.65
CA PRO A 83 -11.79 13.50 -1.50
C PRO A 83 -11.70 13.24 -3.01
N ILE A 84 -10.86 12.27 -3.42
CA ILE A 84 -10.63 11.91 -4.82
C ILE A 84 -11.02 10.45 -5.13
N LEU A 85 -11.91 9.87 -4.32
CA LEU A 85 -12.28 8.45 -4.43
C LEU A 85 -12.81 8.07 -5.81
N GLU A 86 -13.64 8.93 -6.41
CA GLU A 86 -14.27 8.66 -7.71
C GLU A 86 -13.23 8.52 -8.82
N ASP A 87 -12.30 9.49 -8.93
CA ASP A 87 -11.19 9.43 -9.89
C ASP A 87 -10.33 8.18 -9.68
N LEU A 88 -10.00 7.88 -8.43
CA LEU A 88 -9.19 6.72 -8.07
C LEU A 88 -9.85 5.40 -8.49
N GLN A 89 -11.16 5.24 -8.26
CA GLN A 89 -11.89 4.04 -8.67
C GLN A 89 -12.07 3.96 -10.19
N GLN A 90 -12.17 5.10 -10.87
CA GLN A 90 -12.24 5.14 -12.33
C GLN A 90 -10.95 4.59 -12.96
N TYR A 91 -9.77 4.90 -12.41
CA TYR A 91 -8.51 4.36 -12.94
C TYR A 91 -8.40 2.84 -12.79
N LEU A 92 -9.00 2.28 -11.74
CA LEU A 92 -9.03 0.84 -11.47
C LEU A 92 -10.16 0.11 -12.21
N HIS A 93 -10.95 0.82 -13.00
CA HIS A 93 -12.01 0.21 -13.79
C HIS A 93 -11.42 -0.76 -14.82
N GLY A 94 -11.83 -2.03 -14.75
CA GLY A 94 -11.29 -3.11 -15.60
C GLY A 94 -10.40 -4.09 -14.84
N ILE A 95 -9.95 -3.76 -13.63
CA ILE A 95 -9.24 -4.72 -12.77
C ILE A 95 -10.26 -5.69 -12.16
N GLU A 96 -10.01 -6.99 -12.35
CA GLU A 96 -10.84 -8.07 -11.83
C GLU A 96 -10.14 -8.81 -10.68
N PHE A 97 -10.85 -8.97 -9.56
CA PHE A 97 -10.36 -9.76 -8.44
C PHE A 97 -10.20 -11.24 -8.84
N GLY A 98 -9.06 -11.82 -8.51
CA GLY A 98 -8.67 -13.17 -8.95
C GLY A 98 -8.01 -13.21 -10.34
N GLN A 99 -7.83 -12.07 -11.02
CA GLN A 99 -7.18 -12.00 -12.33
C GLN A 99 -6.01 -11.00 -12.33
N PRO A 100 -4.81 -11.40 -11.88
CA PRO A 100 -3.61 -10.56 -11.88
C PRO A 100 -3.23 -9.94 -13.24
N GLU A 101 -3.61 -10.60 -14.34
CA GLU A 101 -3.34 -10.09 -15.70
C GLU A 101 -4.20 -8.87 -16.06
N SER A 102 -5.32 -8.66 -15.36
CA SER A 102 -6.20 -7.50 -15.58
C SER A 102 -5.59 -6.18 -15.12
N VAL A 103 -4.50 -6.20 -14.35
CA VAL A 103 -3.89 -4.99 -13.78
C VAL A 103 -3.36 -4.06 -14.86
N SER A 104 -2.67 -4.60 -15.87
CA SER A 104 -2.10 -3.83 -17.00
C SER A 104 -1.48 -2.50 -16.52
N ASN A 105 -1.81 -1.38 -17.16
CA ASN A 105 -1.37 -0.04 -16.79
C ASN A 105 -2.39 0.73 -15.93
N HIS A 106 -3.38 0.05 -15.33
CA HIS A 106 -4.46 0.73 -14.58
C HIS A 106 -3.97 1.44 -13.31
N LEU A 107 -2.87 0.98 -12.73
CA LEU A 107 -2.25 1.60 -11.55
C LEU A 107 -1.45 2.87 -11.90
N GLN A 108 -1.00 3.00 -13.15
CA GLN A 108 -0.06 4.04 -13.55
C GLN A 108 -0.55 5.45 -13.20
N PRO A 109 -1.80 5.86 -13.49
CA PRO A 109 -2.29 7.21 -13.16
C PRO A 109 -2.34 7.51 -11.65
N ILE A 110 -2.44 6.47 -10.81
CA ILE A 110 -2.42 6.62 -9.36
C ILE A 110 -0.97 6.75 -8.89
N LEU A 111 -0.10 5.83 -9.30
CA LEU A 111 1.28 5.72 -8.80
C LEU A 111 2.19 6.84 -9.30
N SER A 112 1.92 7.42 -10.48
CA SER A 112 2.62 8.60 -10.99
C SER A 112 2.06 9.93 -10.44
N ASN A 113 1.05 9.90 -9.57
CA ASN A 113 0.39 11.11 -9.11
C ASN A 113 1.18 11.82 -8.00
N GLU A 114 2.00 12.80 -8.40
CA GLU A 114 2.78 13.64 -7.49
C GLU A 114 1.94 14.39 -6.46
N ARG A 115 0.64 14.64 -6.70
CA ARG A 115 -0.22 15.29 -5.70
C ARG A 115 -0.51 14.38 -4.51
N ILE A 116 -0.49 13.07 -4.70
CA ILE A 116 -0.74 12.06 -3.64
C ILE A 116 0.56 11.76 -2.90
N PHE A 117 1.65 11.54 -3.64
CA PHE A 117 2.90 11.01 -3.09
C PHE A 117 4.01 12.04 -2.93
N GLY A 118 3.88 13.22 -3.56
CA GLY A 118 4.91 14.26 -3.62
C GLY A 118 6.05 13.96 -4.60
N VAL A 119 6.05 12.79 -5.24
CA VAL A 119 6.96 12.33 -6.30
C VAL A 119 6.23 11.34 -7.21
N ASP A 120 6.73 11.13 -8.42
CA ASP A 120 6.31 10.02 -9.28
C ASP A 120 6.96 8.71 -8.79
N LEU A 121 6.15 7.71 -8.45
CA LEU A 121 6.65 6.45 -7.91
C LEU A 121 7.38 5.59 -8.93
N TYR A 122 7.16 5.76 -10.24
CA TYR A 122 7.95 5.09 -11.27
C TYR A 122 9.32 5.73 -11.43
N GLU A 123 9.40 7.05 -11.39
CA GLU A 123 10.68 7.78 -11.51
C GLU A 123 11.64 7.47 -10.35
N VAL A 124 11.10 7.26 -9.14
CA VAL A 124 11.91 6.82 -7.99
C VAL A 124 12.13 5.30 -7.95
N GLY A 125 11.60 4.53 -8.91
CA GLY A 125 11.83 3.09 -9.03
C GLY A 125 10.96 2.18 -8.15
N LEU A 126 9.87 2.68 -7.58
CA LEU A 126 8.93 1.90 -6.76
C LEU A 126 7.71 1.37 -7.52
N GLY A 127 7.32 2.00 -8.64
CA GLY A 127 6.09 1.69 -9.36
C GLY A 127 5.92 0.21 -9.70
N ASN A 128 6.93 -0.40 -10.33
CA ASN A 128 6.89 -1.83 -10.70
C ASN A 128 6.74 -2.76 -9.48
N THR A 129 7.46 -2.46 -8.39
CA THR A 129 7.38 -3.25 -7.15
C THR A 129 5.97 -3.18 -6.54
N ILE A 130 5.33 -2.01 -6.61
CA ILE A 130 3.96 -1.81 -6.12
C ILE A 130 2.97 -2.60 -6.98
N GLU A 131 3.12 -2.61 -8.31
CA GLU A 131 2.28 -3.40 -9.19
C GLU A 131 2.41 -4.91 -8.94
N GLU A 132 3.63 -5.41 -8.72
CA GLU A 132 3.89 -6.81 -8.39
C GLU A 132 3.20 -7.21 -7.08
N PHE A 133 3.31 -6.39 -6.03
CA PHE A 133 2.56 -6.61 -4.80
C PHE A 133 1.05 -6.55 -5.03
N PHE A 134 0.56 -5.59 -5.80
CA PHE A 134 -0.86 -5.48 -6.08
C PHE A 134 -1.40 -6.73 -6.79
N LYS A 135 -0.66 -7.26 -7.78
CA LYS A 135 -0.97 -8.53 -8.47
C LYS A 135 -1.07 -9.70 -7.50
N GLN A 136 -0.14 -9.79 -6.54
CA GLN A 136 -0.21 -10.80 -5.47
C GLN A 136 -1.47 -10.61 -4.61
N LEU A 137 -1.77 -9.38 -4.18
CA LEU A 137 -2.91 -9.06 -3.31
C LEU A 137 -4.30 -9.25 -3.96
N ILE A 138 -4.39 -9.24 -5.29
CA ILE A 138 -5.63 -9.54 -6.02
C ILE A 138 -5.71 -11.00 -6.48
N GLY A 139 -4.71 -11.85 -6.19
CA GLY A 139 -4.62 -13.22 -6.73
C GLY A 139 -5.79 -14.14 -6.39
N GLY A 140 -6.56 -13.83 -5.33
CA GLY A 140 -7.75 -14.57 -4.98
C GLY A 140 -8.07 -14.49 -3.49
N PRO A 141 -9.03 -15.30 -3.00
CA PRO A 141 -9.38 -15.32 -1.59
C PRO A 141 -8.19 -15.71 -0.70
N GLY A 142 -7.91 -14.93 0.34
CA GLY A 142 -6.81 -15.18 1.27
C GLY A 142 -5.45 -14.61 0.83
N ALA A 143 -5.36 -14.07 -0.39
CA ALA A 143 -4.10 -13.61 -0.97
C ALA A 143 -3.46 -12.46 -0.18
N VAL A 144 -4.26 -11.62 0.49
CA VAL A 144 -3.71 -10.56 1.37
C VAL A 144 -2.92 -11.16 2.52
N ARG A 145 -3.49 -12.17 3.19
CA ARG A 145 -2.85 -12.84 4.34
C ARG A 145 -1.59 -13.60 3.91
N GLU A 146 -1.67 -14.32 2.80
CA GLU A 146 -0.54 -15.10 2.26
C GLU A 146 0.63 -14.18 1.91
N THR A 147 0.36 -13.11 1.15
CA THR A 147 1.37 -12.11 0.78
C THR A 147 2.05 -11.52 2.02
N LEU A 148 1.28 -11.15 3.05
CA LEU A 148 1.84 -10.62 4.29
C LEU A 148 2.77 -11.60 5.00
N HIS A 149 2.35 -12.87 5.16
CA HIS A 149 3.20 -13.89 5.79
C HIS A 149 4.50 -14.11 5.00
N GLU A 150 4.40 -14.17 3.67
CA GLU A 150 5.58 -14.31 2.82
C GLU A 150 6.55 -13.14 2.96
N GLN A 151 6.05 -11.90 2.95
CA GLN A 151 6.92 -10.72 3.05
C GLN A 151 7.57 -10.60 4.43
N ILE A 152 6.85 -10.95 5.50
CA ILE A 152 7.43 -11.01 6.85
C ILE A 152 8.55 -12.06 6.90
N GLN A 153 8.29 -13.28 6.41
CA GLN A 153 9.30 -14.34 6.40
C GLN A 153 10.53 -13.98 5.55
N LYS A 154 10.32 -13.39 4.36
CA LYS A 154 11.41 -12.91 3.48
C LYS A 154 12.22 -11.81 4.16
N HIS A 155 11.56 -10.88 4.84
CA HIS A 155 12.22 -9.79 5.55
C HIS A 155 13.03 -10.29 6.74
N GLU A 156 12.48 -11.18 7.56
CA GLU A 156 13.20 -11.82 8.67
C GLU A 156 14.46 -12.54 8.19
N ASN A 157 14.35 -13.29 7.08
CA ASN A 157 15.49 -13.97 6.48
C ASN A 157 16.54 -12.97 5.96
N LYS A 158 16.13 -11.84 5.36
CA LYS A 158 17.06 -10.80 4.87
C LYS A 158 17.84 -10.14 6.02
N VAL A 159 17.23 -9.99 7.20
CA VAL A 159 17.86 -9.35 8.37
C VAL A 159 18.72 -10.33 9.17
N ALA A 160 18.50 -11.64 9.02
CA ALA A 160 19.25 -12.68 9.72
C ALA A 160 20.67 -12.94 9.14
N TYR A 161 21.01 -12.33 7.99
CA TYR A 161 22.31 -12.43 7.31
C TYR A 161 22.94 -11.05 7.13
#